data_AF-A0A8X6LWA6-F1
#
_entry.id   AF-A0A8X6LWA6-F1
#
_cell.length_a   1.000
_cell.length_b   1.000
_cell.length_c   1.000
_cell.angle_alpha   90.00
_cell.angle_beta   90.00
_cell.angle_gamma   90.00
#
_symmetry.space_group_name_H-M   'P 1'
#
loop_
_entity.id
_entity.type
_entity.pdbx_description
1 polymer ?
#
loop_
_entity_poly.entity_id
_entity_poly.type
_entity_poly.pdbx_seq_one_letter_code
_entity_poly.pdbx_strand_id
1 'polypeptide(L)'
;MGWSRKKKDRLQYPCIPSAIQPVPHSSDMPIPDPPKQYDFVKDYVERETELQASRLQQWNLLLPGVKITEYSTREKNLLHFLEKKGHVVACIDVNGLMNFMNLSCGPNNWRLFIDSSKLSLKAVLLHNGNLLPSIPIGHSVLVKETYANVYKTSRVNKILG
;
A
#
# COMPACT_ATOMS: atom_id res chain seq x y z
N MET A 1 0.85 -19.31 -10.38
CA MET A 1 0.03 -20.00 -9.35
C MET A 1 0.84 -21.18 -8.83
N GLY A 2 1.31 -21.14 -7.58
CA GLY A 2 2.07 -22.24 -6.99
C GLY A 2 1.54 -22.53 -5.59
N TRP A 3 0.61 -23.48 -5.48
CA TRP A 3 0.15 -24.00 -4.20
C TRP A 3 0.82 -25.36 -3.97
N SER A 4 1.71 -25.44 -2.99
CA SER A 4 2.31 -26.72 -2.55
C SER A 4 1.56 -27.25 -1.33
N ARG A 5 0.96 -28.43 -1.44
CA ARG A 5 0.18 -29.12 -0.39
C ARG A 5 1.04 -29.89 0.62
N LYS A 6 2.37 -29.86 0.50
CA LYS A 6 3.24 -30.72 1.30
C LYS A 6 3.81 -29.94 2.49
N LYS A 7 3.38 -30.35 3.70
CA LYS A 7 3.83 -29.93 5.05
C LYS A 7 3.24 -28.61 5.60
N LYS A 8 1.94 -28.57 5.84
CA LYS A 8 1.32 -27.56 6.72
C LYS A 8 1.54 -27.87 8.21
N ASP A 9 1.62 -29.15 8.58
CA ASP A 9 1.59 -29.61 9.97
C ASP A 9 2.94 -29.52 10.73
N ARG A 10 3.97 -28.94 10.13
CA ARG A 10 5.30 -28.89 10.76
C ARG A 10 6.10 -27.62 10.47
N LEU A 11 5.42 -26.51 10.22
CA LEU A 11 6.05 -25.19 10.31
C LEU A 11 6.23 -24.86 11.80
N GLN A 12 7.35 -25.27 12.38
CA GLN A 12 7.74 -24.79 13.70
C GLN A 12 8.28 -23.36 13.54
N TYR A 13 7.47 -22.39 13.96
CA TYR A 13 7.90 -21.01 14.03
C TYR A 13 8.73 -20.83 15.30
N PRO A 14 10.02 -20.43 15.19
CA PRO A 14 10.81 -20.11 16.36
C PRO A 14 10.19 -18.91 17.08
N CYS A 15 10.22 -18.94 18.42
CA CYS A 15 9.80 -17.80 19.22
C CYS A 15 10.82 -16.68 19.05
N ILE A 16 10.52 -15.70 18.20
CA ILE A 16 11.34 -14.51 17.99
C ILE A 16 10.86 -13.39 18.91
N PRO A 17 11.75 -12.70 19.65
CA PRO A 17 11.36 -11.66 20.62
C PRO A 17 10.56 -10.49 20.00
N SER A 18 10.65 -10.32 18.68
CA SER A 18 9.95 -9.29 17.92
C SER A 18 8.54 -9.68 17.48
N ALA A 19 8.13 -10.95 17.61
CA ALA A 19 6.78 -11.39 17.27
C ALA A 19 6.03 -11.80 18.53
N ILE A 20 5.00 -11.03 18.87
CA ILE A 20 4.08 -11.36 19.96
C ILE A 20 3.20 -12.54 19.48
N GLN A 21 3.19 -13.64 20.25
CA GLN A 21 2.28 -14.75 19.98
C GLN A 21 0.82 -14.32 20.22
N PRO A 22 -0.16 -14.91 19.52
CA PRO A 22 -1.57 -14.66 19.81
C PRO A 22 -1.86 -14.92 21.29
N VAL A 23 -2.47 -13.94 21.95
CA VAL A 23 -2.85 -14.08 23.36
C VAL A 23 -4.03 -15.05 23.44
N PRO A 24 -3.94 -16.13 24.25
CA PRO A 24 -5.06 -17.04 24.43
C PRO A 24 -6.26 -16.32 25.03
N HIS A 25 -7.44 -16.53 24.45
CA HIS A 25 -8.69 -16.01 25.01
C HIS A 25 -9.00 -16.70 26.35
N SER A 26 -9.43 -15.92 27.34
CA SER A 26 -9.88 -16.38 28.65
C SER A 26 -11.28 -15.83 28.96
N SER A 27 -11.87 -16.24 30.08
CA SER A 27 -13.12 -15.64 30.58
C SER A 27 -13.04 -14.12 30.73
N ASP A 28 -11.85 -13.58 31.01
CA ASP A 28 -11.60 -12.15 31.17
C ASP A 28 -11.33 -11.44 29.83
N MET A 29 -11.11 -12.19 28.74
CA MET A 29 -10.88 -11.68 27.37
C MET A 29 -11.64 -12.54 26.33
N PRO A 30 -12.97 -12.44 26.27
CA PRO A 30 -13.78 -13.20 25.33
C PRO A 30 -13.50 -12.81 23.88
N ILE A 31 -13.78 -13.72 22.95
CA ILE A 31 -13.71 -13.44 21.52
C ILE A 31 -14.74 -12.36 21.19
N PRO A 32 -14.37 -11.22 20.60
CA PRO A 32 -15.33 -10.20 20.20
C PRO A 32 -16.24 -10.75 19.11
N ASP A 33 -17.55 -10.54 19.24
CA ASP A 33 -18.51 -10.90 18.20
C ASP A 33 -18.27 -10.03 16.95
N PRO A 34 -18.20 -10.62 15.75
CA PRO A 34 -18.05 -9.85 14.53
C PRO A 34 -19.27 -8.93 14.33
N PRO A 35 -19.08 -7.70 13.85
CA PRO A 35 -20.19 -6.80 13.57
C PRO A 35 -21.14 -7.41 12.54
N LYS A 36 -22.45 -7.28 12.78
CA LYS A 36 -23.51 -7.90 11.95
C LYS A 36 -23.65 -7.27 10.55
N GLN A 37 -23.01 -6.13 10.31
CA GLN A 37 -23.08 -5.39 9.05
C GLN A 37 -21.67 -5.05 8.55
N TYR A 38 -21.30 -5.65 7.42
CA TYR A 38 -20.15 -5.26 6.63
C TYR A 38 -20.62 -4.28 5.56
N ASP A 39 -20.56 -2.99 5.85
CA ASP A 39 -20.60 -2.02 4.76
C ASP A 39 -19.25 -2.12 4.05
N PHE A 40 -19.26 -2.49 2.77
CA PHE A 40 -18.09 -2.39 1.91
C PHE A 40 -17.79 -0.91 1.70
N VAL A 41 -17.22 -0.26 2.72
CA VAL A 41 -16.83 1.13 2.64
C VAL A 41 -15.66 1.21 1.68
N LYS A 42 -15.99 1.74 0.51
CA LYS A 42 -15.12 1.96 -0.63
C LYS A 42 -14.69 3.41 -0.55
N ASP A 43 -13.68 3.71 0.26
CA ASP A 43 -12.80 4.89 0.09
C ASP A 43 -11.61 4.78 1.06
N TYR A 44 -10.55 4.17 0.53
CA TYR A 44 -9.42 3.61 1.26
C TYR A 44 -8.44 4.69 1.77
N VAL A 45 -8.05 4.55 3.05
CA VAL A 45 -6.75 4.85 3.70
C VAL A 45 -6.79 5.83 4.89
N GLU A 46 -7.32 7.05 4.78
CA GLU A 46 -7.07 8.05 5.85
C GLU A 46 -8.16 8.08 6.93
N ARG A 47 -9.43 8.32 6.55
CA ARG A 47 -10.53 8.43 7.52
C ARG A 47 -10.91 7.10 8.19
N GLU A 48 -10.64 5.97 7.55
CA GLU A 48 -11.02 4.66 8.09
C GLU A 48 -10.08 4.18 9.19
N THR A 49 -8.78 4.48 9.11
CA THR A 49 -7.82 4.07 10.14
C THR A 49 -8.04 4.86 11.43
N GLU A 50 -8.31 6.16 11.29
CA GLU A 50 -8.74 7.03 12.40
C GLU A 50 -10.07 6.57 13.00
N LEU A 51 -11.08 6.28 12.15
CA LEU A 51 -12.39 5.79 12.61
C LEU A 51 -12.28 4.42 13.28
N GLN A 52 -11.44 3.52 12.77
CA GLN A 52 -11.18 2.22 13.39
C GLN A 52 -10.49 2.37 14.74
N ALA A 53 -9.45 3.21 14.83
CA ALA A 53 -8.76 3.47 16.10
C ALA A 53 -9.71 4.10 17.14
N SER A 54 -10.57 5.03 16.71
CA SER A 54 -11.61 5.63 17.55
C SER A 54 -12.65 4.60 18.01
N ARG A 55 -13.10 3.69 17.13
CA ARG A 55 -14.02 2.59 17.47
C ARG A 55 -13.40 1.58 18.44
N LEU A 56 -12.13 1.22 18.26
CA LEU A 56 -11.40 0.34 19.19
C LEU A 56 -11.32 0.96 20.57
N GLN A 57 -11.12 2.27 20.64
CA GLN A 57 -11.16 3.02 21.90
C GLN A 57 -12.57 3.02 22.51
N GLN A 58 -13.62 3.25 21.70
CA GLN A 58 -15.02 3.21 22.15
C GLN A 58 -15.44 1.84 22.69
N TRP A 59 -14.93 0.76 22.09
CA TRP A 59 -15.19 -0.62 22.53
C TRP A 59 -14.30 -1.08 23.69
N ASN A 60 -13.47 -0.19 24.24
CA ASN A 60 -12.54 -0.50 25.33
C ASN A 60 -11.61 -1.70 25.01
N LEU A 61 -11.26 -1.86 23.73
CA LEU A 61 -10.34 -2.91 23.25
C LEU A 61 -8.86 -2.46 23.26
N LEU A 62 -8.60 -1.22 23.71
CA LEU A 62 -7.26 -0.68 23.89
C LEU A 62 -6.90 -0.65 25.37
N LEU A 63 -5.66 -0.96 25.71
CA LEU A 63 -5.17 -0.82 27.07
C LEU A 63 -5.24 0.65 27.54
N PRO A 64 -5.52 0.91 28.83
CA PRO A 64 -5.48 2.26 29.38
C PRO A 64 -4.12 2.93 29.12
N GLY A 65 -4.12 4.11 28.53
CA GLY A 65 -2.90 4.87 28.22
C GLY A 65 -2.31 4.64 26.82
N VAL A 66 -2.93 3.81 25.97
CA VAL A 66 -2.55 3.70 24.56
C VAL A 66 -2.81 5.04 23.84
N LYS A 67 -1.74 5.61 23.27
CA LYS A 67 -1.81 6.84 22.47
C LYS A 67 -2.00 6.49 21.01
N ILE A 68 -3.15 6.86 20.44
CA ILE A 68 -3.36 6.80 18.99
C ILE A 68 -2.52 7.92 18.37
N THR A 69 -1.51 7.56 17.57
CA THR A 69 -0.71 8.51 16.81
C THR A 69 -1.28 8.66 15.41
N GLU A 70 -1.39 9.90 14.93
CA GLU A 70 -1.79 10.19 13.55
C GLU A 70 -0.87 9.51 12.52
N TYR A 71 -1.40 9.30 11.33
CA TYR A 71 -0.69 8.70 10.22
C TYR A 71 0.52 9.55 9.77
N SER A 72 1.51 8.92 9.14
CA SER A 72 2.78 9.56 8.80
C SER A 72 2.60 10.67 7.77
N THR A 73 2.92 11.91 8.14
CA THR A 73 2.88 13.08 7.24
C THR A 73 4.01 13.12 6.20
N ARG A 74 4.84 12.07 6.12
CA ARG A 74 6.03 11.99 5.25
C ARG A 74 5.71 12.09 3.77
N GLU A 75 4.51 11.71 3.37
CA GLU A 75 4.06 11.76 1.98
C GLU A 75 3.55 13.12 1.52
N LYS A 76 3.31 14.09 2.44
CA LYS A 76 2.75 15.40 2.10
C LYS A 76 3.52 16.11 0.99
N ASN A 77 4.86 16.05 1.05
CA ASN A 77 5.71 16.67 0.02
C ASN A 77 5.63 15.94 -1.34
N LEU A 78 5.31 14.64 -1.34
CA LEU A 78 5.18 13.83 -2.55
C LEU A 78 3.82 14.00 -3.23
N LEU A 79 2.79 14.42 -2.48
CA LEU A 79 1.44 14.65 -3.02
C LEU A 79 1.44 15.68 -4.15
N HIS A 80 2.35 16.66 -4.14
CA HIS A 80 2.48 17.64 -5.23
C HIS A 80 2.79 17.01 -6.60
N PHE A 81 3.42 15.83 -6.62
CA PHE A 81 3.75 15.12 -7.84
C PHE A 81 2.73 14.06 -8.23
N LEU A 82 1.69 13.83 -7.41
CA LEU A 82 0.71 12.76 -7.60
C LEU A 82 -0.69 13.34 -7.79
N GLU A 83 -1.41 12.83 -8.80
CA GLU A 83 -2.80 13.17 -9.06
C GLU A 83 -3.67 11.93 -8.97
N LYS A 84 -4.77 12.03 -8.23
CA LYS A 84 -5.80 11.00 -8.14
C LYS A 84 -6.94 11.32 -9.10
N LYS A 85 -7.13 10.47 -10.11
CA LYS A 85 -8.29 10.50 -11.02
C LYS A 85 -9.12 9.24 -10.82
N GLY A 86 -10.23 9.39 -10.10
CA GLY A 86 -11.10 8.26 -9.72
C GLY A 86 -10.35 7.24 -8.85
N HIS A 87 -10.20 6.02 -9.35
CA HIS A 87 -9.48 4.94 -8.65
C HIS A 87 -8.01 4.81 -9.02
N VAL A 88 -7.48 5.70 -9.87
CA VAL A 88 -6.08 5.68 -10.32
C VAL A 88 -5.36 6.87 -9.71
N VAL A 89 -4.22 6.60 -9.07
CA VAL A 89 -3.25 7.61 -8.67
C VAL A 89 -2.07 7.50 -9.63
N ALA A 90 -1.66 8.61 -10.23
CA ALA A 90 -0.55 8.67 -11.16
C ALA A 90 0.35 9.87 -10.87
N CYS A 91 1.63 9.73 -11.18
CA CYS A 91 2.58 10.82 -11.12
C CYS A 91 2.38 11.77 -12.30
N ILE A 92 2.23 13.05 -12.02
CA ILE A 92 2.02 14.10 -13.03
C ILE A 92 3.34 14.71 -13.53
N ASP A 93 4.38 14.67 -12.70
CA ASP A 93 5.70 15.20 -13.03
C ASP A 93 6.80 14.29 -12.48
N VAL A 94 7.25 13.37 -13.34
CA VAL A 94 8.34 12.43 -13.02
C VAL A 94 9.66 13.19 -12.86
N ASN A 95 9.93 14.20 -13.68
CA ASN A 95 11.20 14.91 -13.63
C ASN A 95 11.32 15.72 -12.33
N GLY A 96 10.25 16.42 -11.93
CA GLY A 96 10.15 17.10 -10.65
C GLY A 96 10.29 16.14 -9.46
N LEU A 97 9.62 14.98 -9.52
CA LEU A 97 9.74 13.94 -8.48
C LEU A 97 11.17 13.41 -8.36
N MET A 98 11.83 13.15 -9.48
CA MET A 98 13.21 12.66 -9.53
C MET A 98 14.19 13.70 -8.97
N ASN A 99 14.05 14.96 -9.38
CA ASN A 99 14.84 16.07 -8.87
C ASN A 99 14.62 16.27 -7.36
N PHE A 100 13.37 16.18 -6.89
CA PHE A 100 13.03 16.26 -5.47
C PHE A 100 13.70 15.15 -4.65
N MET A 101 13.84 13.95 -5.22
CA MET A 101 14.56 12.83 -4.60
C MET A 101 16.08 12.88 -4.82
N ASN A 102 16.62 13.95 -5.42
CA ASN A 102 18.04 14.08 -5.80
C ASN A 102 18.54 12.94 -6.70
N LEU A 103 17.68 12.43 -7.59
CA LEU A 103 18.00 11.37 -8.53
C LEU A 103 18.13 11.95 -9.94
N SER A 104 19.21 11.63 -10.64
CA SER A 104 19.36 12.01 -12.05
C SER A 104 18.49 11.12 -12.93
N CYS A 105 17.53 11.73 -13.62
CA CYS A 105 16.71 11.05 -14.60
C CYS A 105 17.40 11.12 -15.97
N GLY A 106 18.21 10.11 -16.30
CA GLY A 106 18.56 9.82 -17.69
C GLY A 106 17.52 8.83 -18.23
N PRO A 107 16.88 9.06 -19.40
CA PRO A 107 15.89 8.14 -19.96
C PRO A 107 16.47 6.73 -20.21
N ASN A 108 17.79 6.64 -20.38
CA ASN A 108 18.51 5.38 -20.58
C ASN A 108 18.83 4.63 -19.28
N ASN A 109 18.66 5.27 -18.12
CA ASN A 109 19.00 4.70 -16.81
C ASN A 109 17.79 4.14 -16.08
N TRP A 110 16.57 4.36 -16.58
CA TRP A 110 15.34 3.93 -15.94
C TRP A 110 14.46 3.17 -16.93
N ARG A 111 13.74 2.16 -16.44
CA ARG A 111 12.72 1.43 -17.19
C ARG A 111 11.40 1.46 -16.46
N LEU A 112 10.32 1.68 -17.21
CA LEU A 112 8.97 1.57 -16.67
C LEU A 112 8.60 0.09 -16.50
N PHE A 113 8.18 -0.27 -15.31
CA PHE A 113 7.60 -1.56 -14.99
C PHE A 113 6.14 -1.39 -14.59
N ILE A 114 5.26 -2.12 -15.25
CA ILE A 114 3.83 -2.15 -14.94
C ILE A 114 3.49 -3.57 -14.52
N ASP A 115 3.05 -3.71 -13.27
CA ASP A 115 2.45 -4.94 -12.75
C ASP A 115 0.95 -4.73 -12.66
N SER A 116 0.19 -5.75 -13.05
CA SER A 116 -1.25 -5.66 -13.02
C SER A 116 -1.88 -6.99 -12.61
N SER A 117 -3.00 -6.88 -11.92
CA SER A 117 -3.79 -7.99 -11.42
C SER A 117 -5.25 -7.80 -11.80
N LYS A 118 -6.11 -8.76 -11.39
CA LYS A 118 -7.56 -8.66 -11.64
C LYS A 118 -8.20 -7.43 -10.96
N LEU A 119 -7.61 -6.96 -9.87
CA LEU A 119 -8.18 -5.90 -9.04
C LEU A 119 -7.29 -4.67 -8.96
N SER A 120 -6.00 -4.79 -9.25
CA SER A 120 -5.04 -3.70 -9.05
C SER A 120 -4.12 -3.49 -10.25
N LEU A 121 -3.57 -2.29 -10.32
CA LEU A 121 -2.55 -1.89 -11.28
C LEU A 121 -1.47 -1.13 -10.52
N LYS A 122 -0.19 -1.39 -10.81
CA LYS A 122 0.94 -0.68 -10.20
C LYS A 122 1.96 -0.36 -11.29
N ALA A 123 2.40 0.89 -11.33
CA ALA A 123 3.45 1.36 -12.21
C ALA A 123 4.62 1.88 -11.38
N VAL A 124 5.82 1.43 -11.73
CA VAL A 124 7.05 1.66 -10.97
C VAL A 124 8.21 1.91 -11.94
N LEU A 125 9.03 2.92 -11.67
CA LEU A 125 10.31 3.11 -12.35
C LEU A 125 11.38 2.28 -11.67
N LEU A 126 12.11 1.51 -12.47
CA LEU A 126 13.23 0.69 -12.03
C LEU A 126 14.53 1.24 -12.62
N HIS A 127 15.55 1.39 -11.79
CA HIS A 127 16.87 1.78 -12.29
C HIS A 127 17.54 0.61 -13.00
N ASN A 128 18.12 0.88 -14.18
CA ASN A 128 18.89 -0.06 -14.96
C ASN A 128 20.18 -0.40 -14.18
N GLY A 129 20.37 -1.67 -13.84
CA GLY A 129 21.44 -2.12 -12.94
C GLY A 129 21.08 -2.13 -11.45
N ASN A 130 19.84 -1.78 -11.08
CA ASN A 130 19.31 -1.93 -9.71
C ASN A 130 20.15 -1.23 -8.61
N LEU A 131 20.86 -0.17 -8.97
CA LEU A 131 21.69 0.63 -8.05
C LEU A 131 20.87 1.60 -7.20
N LEU A 132 19.72 2.03 -7.71
CA LEU A 132 18.81 2.97 -7.06
C LEU A 132 17.48 2.29 -6.74
N PRO A 133 16.75 2.75 -5.70
CA PRO A 133 15.48 2.17 -5.32
C PRO A 133 14.43 2.30 -6.43
N SER A 134 13.47 1.37 -6.42
CA SER A 134 12.31 1.45 -7.30
C SER A 134 11.39 2.58 -6.88
N ILE A 135 10.90 3.37 -7.84
CA ILE A 135 10.08 4.56 -7.57
C ILE A 135 8.64 4.30 -8.04
N PRO A 136 7.65 4.24 -7.14
CA PRO A 136 6.26 4.10 -7.55
C PRO A 136 5.78 5.38 -8.24
N ILE A 137 5.28 5.24 -9.47
CA ILE A 137 4.76 6.38 -10.26
C ILE A 137 3.27 6.26 -10.53
N GLY A 138 2.64 5.14 -10.18
CA GLY A 138 1.19 5.03 -10.24
C GLY A 138 0.69 3.77 -9.57
N HIS A 139 -0.53 3.84 -9.06
CA HIS A 139 -1.21 2.67 -8.54
C HIS A 139 -2.74 2.80 -8.64
N SER A 140 -3.41 1.66 -8.64
CA SER A 140 -4.85 1.54 -8.54
C SER A 140 -5.21 0.23 -7.84
N VAL A 141 -6.22 0.28 -6.97
CA VAL A 141 -6.68 -0.86 -6.16
C VAL A 141 -7.98 -1.48 -6.69
N LEU A 142 -8.62 -0.83 -7.67
CA LEU A 142 -9.92 -1.23 -8.21
C LEU A 142 -9.96 -1.26 -9.74
N VAL A 143 -8.81 -1.12 -10.39
CA VAL A 143 -8.72 -1.06 -11.84
C VAL A 143 -8.02 -2.31 -12.33
N LYS A 144 -8.79 -3.13 -13.05
CA LYS A 144 -8.28 -4.30 -13.77
C LYS A 144 -7.38 -3.87 -14.92
N GLU A 145 -6.39 -4.71 -15.24
CA GLU A 145 -5.61 -4.64 -16.47
C GLU A 145 -6.54 -4.57 -17.70
N THR A 146 -6.59 -3.40 -18.32
CA THR A 146 -7.08 -3.24 -19.69
C THR A 146 -6.08 -2.38 -20.43
N TYR A 147 -5.95 -2.58 -21.75
CA TYR A 147 -5.04 -1.80 -22.58
C TYR A 147 -5.25 -0.28 -22.41
N ALA A 148 -6.51 0.15 -22.30
CA ALA A 148 -6.85 1.56 -22.06
C ALA A 148 -6.36 2.07 -20.70
N ASN A 149 -6.41 1.25 -19.65
CA ASN A 149 -5.96 1.62 -18.31
C ASN A 149 -4.44 1.67 -18.24
N VAL A 150 -3.76 0.66 -18.81
CA VAL A 150 -2.30 0.64 -18.94
C VAL A 150 -1.83 1.85 -19.74
N TYR A 151 -2.51 2.19 -20.84
CA TYR A 151 -2.19 3.38 -21.66
C TYR A 151 -2.38 4.70 -20.89
N LYS A 152 -3.42 4.82 -20.06
CA LYS A 152 -3.62 5.99 -19.20
C LYS A 152 -2.50 6.13 -18.17
N THR A 153 -2.03 5.03 -17.59
CA THR A 153 -0.90 5.01 -16.66
C THR A 153 0.44 5.20 -17.38
N SER A 154 0.59 4.75 -18.62
CA SER A 154 1.80 4.94 -19.43
C SER A 154 1.89 6.32 -20.07
N ARG A 155 0.82 7.13 -20.02
CA ARG A 155 0.85 8.53 -20.50
C ARG A 155 1.77 9.42 -19.64
N VAL A 156 2.19 8.91 -18.49
CA VAL A 156 3.33 9.41 -17.69
C VAL A 156 4.63 9.41 -18.50
N ASN A 157 4.79 8.50 -19.48
CA ASN A 157 5.99 8.39 -20.32
C ASN A 157 6.11 9.45 -21.43
N LYS A 158 5.09 10.29 -21.69
CA LYS A 158 5.27 11.40 -22.65
C LYS A 158 6.24 12.49 -22.15
N ILE A 159 6.76 12.35 -20.94
CA ILE A 159 7.72 13.25 -20.28
C ILE A 159 9.18 12.75 -20.42
N LEU A 160 9.38 11.52 -20.91
CA LEU A 160 10.72 10.89 -21.05
C LEU A 160 11.20 10.77 -22.51
N GLY A 161 10.57 11.48 -23.45
CA GLY A 161 10.96 11.54 -24.86
C GLY A 161 10.92 12.97 -25.38
#